data_AF-A0A562F223-F1
#
_entry.id   AF-A0A562F223-F1
#
_cell.length_a   1.000
_cell.length_b   1.000
_cell.length_c   1.000
_cell.angle_alpha   90.00
_cell.angle_beta   90.00
_cell.angle_gamma   90.00
#
_symmetry.space_group_name_H-M   'P 1'
#
loop_
_entity.id
_entity.type
_entity.pdbx_description
1 polymer ?
#
loop_
_entity_poly.entity_id
_entity_poly.type
_entity_poly.pdbx_seq_one_letter_code
_entity_poly.pdbx_strand_id
1 'polypeptide(L)'
;MILSQKRSNLALLAAGVAGSAAAGFGFAFGKDAYKKTKRNAFSILLILAVVFFPFLGGRNLVRGHDRGFWTTVFITLLGSVLLIVVGFCAATAVLFHIAAMGKLNSENPLPLAVIGGLIITLVGTAIGLIVGLCQRPKRLRAFAACRANEKFLSENGFRETGGTDITHYDPSGQALRFIEAHPERLVFMAVGRRGKRAYIELDQSGRMMRYSGIQ
;
A
#
# COMPACT_ATOMS: atom_id res chain seq x y z
N MET A 1 -15.84 23.30 3.39
CA MET A 1 -14.83 23.21 2.33
C MET A 1 -13.66 22.38 2.88
N ILE A 2 -13.62 21.07 2.56
CA ILE A 2 -12.62 20.15 3.13
C ILE A 2 -11.39 20.20 2.23
N LEU A 3 -10.34 20.88 2.68
CA LEU A 3 -9.05 20.89 2.01
C LEU A 3 -8.46 19.48 2.09
N SER A 4 -8.34 18.85 0.92
CA SER A 4 -7.58 17.61 0.73
C SER A 4 -6.10 17.91 1.04
N GLN A 5 -5.65 17.52 2.23
CA GLN A 5 -4.22 17.54 2.58
C GLN A 5 -3.46 16.57 1.67
N LYS A 6 -2.68 17.12 0.73
CA LYS A 6 -1.68 16.38 -0.03
C LYS A 6 -0.67 15.82 0.97
N ARG A 7 -0.51 14.49 0.99
CA ARG A 7 0.52 13.82 1.80
C ARG A 7 1.91 14.20 1.28
N SER A 8 2.83 14.52 2.18
CA SER A 8 4.22 14.87 1.84
C SER A 8 4.92 13.70 1.12
N ASN A 9 5.48 13.98 -0.07
CA ASN A 9 6.16 12.98 -0.90
C ASN A 9 7.41 12.39 -0.22
N LEU A 10 8.02 13.13 0.71
CA LEU A 10 9.19 12.66 1.47
C LEU A 10 8.81 11.60 2.52
N ALA A 11 7.66 11.75 3.16
CA ALA A 11 7.11 10.75 4.07
C ALA A 11 6.81 9.42 3.35
N LEU A 12 6.46 9.49 2.06
CA LEU A 12 6.17 8.32 1.22
C LEU A 12 7.46 7.64 0.71
N LEU A 13 8.47 8.42 0.32
CA LEU A 13 9.74 7.93 -0.20
C LEU A 13 10.58 7.21 0.87
N ALA A 14 10.60 7.74 2.11
CA ALA A 14 11.26 7.08 3.24
C ALA A 14 10.65 5.71 3.58
N ALA A 15 9.36 5.50 3.28
CA ALA A 15 8.64 4.25 3.53
C ALA A 15 8.72 3.21 2.39
N GLY A 16 9.19 3.60 1.19
CA GLY A 16 9.03 2.84 -0.06
C GLY A 16 10.21 1.94 -0.49
N VAL A 17 11.37 2.03 0.17
CA VAL A 17 12.64 1.45 -0.33
C VAL A 17 12.70 -0.09 -0.26
N ALA A 18 11.77 -0.76 0.44
CA ALA A 18 11.81 -2.22 0.65
C ALA A 18 11.15 -3.08 -0.46
N GLY A 19 10.54 -2.48 -1.50
CA GLY A 19 9.64 -3.21 -2.44
C GLY A 19 10.23 -3.62 -3.80
N SER A 20 11.44 -3.18 -4.15
CA SER A 20 11.95 -3.23 -5.53
C SER A 20 12.38 -4.62 -6.02
N ALA A 21 12.74 -5.54 -5.12
CA ALA A 21 13.20 -6.89 -5.49
C ALA A 21 12.08 -7.82 -6.01
N ALA A 22 10.83 -7.64 -5.57
CA ALA A 22 9.70 -8.48 -5.97
C ALA A 22 9.18 -8.16 -7.39
N ALA A 23 9.44 -6.95 -7.90
CA ALA A 23 8.98 -6.52 -9.22
C ALA A 23 9.75 -7.16 -10.38
N GLY A 24 11.04 -7.51 -10.17
CA GLY A 24 11.89 -8.12 -11.21
C GLY A 24 11.49 -9.55 -11.59
N PHE A 25 11.08 -10.36 -10.62
CA PHE A 25 10.63 -11.74 -10.86
C PHE A 25 9.27 -11.80 -11.59
N GLY A 26 8.35 -10.87 -11.31
CA GLY A 26 7.04 -10.82 -11.98
C GLY A 26 7.12 -10.46 -13.47
N PHE A 27 8.09 -9.65 -13.86
CA PHE A 27 8.24 -9.17 -15.25
C PHE A 27 8.76 -10.26 -16.21
N ALA A 28 9.69 -11.11 -15.73
CA ALA A 28 10.21 -12.23 -16.52
C ALA A 28 9.14 -13.32 -16.75
N PHE A 29 8.34 -13.64 -15.72
CA PHE A 29 7.22 -14.58 -15.84
C PHE A 29 6.11 -14.07 -16.77
N GLY A 30 5.87 -12.75 -16.82
CA GLY A 30 4.86 -12.12 -17.66
C GLY A 30 5.12 -12.23 -19.16
N LYS A 31 6.39 -12.21 -19.58
CA LYS A 31 6.78 -12.25 -21.01
C LYS A 31 6.48 -13.61 -21.65
N ASP A 32 6.68 -14.71 -20.93
CA ASP A 32 6.38 -16.07 -21.41
C ASP A 32 4.89 -16.41 -21.32
N ALA A 33 4.19 -15.88 -20.30
CA ALA A 33 2.75 -15.99 -20.21
C ALA A 33 2.05 -15.27 -21.40
N TYR A 34 2.54 -14.10 -21.83
CA TYR A 34 1.92 -13.27 -22.87
C TYR A 34 1.67 -14.01 -24.20
N LYS A 35 2.63 -14.84 -24.67
CA LYS A 35 2.49 -15.59 -25.92
C LYS A 35 1.42 -16.69 -25.87
N LYS A 36 1.16 -17.29 -24.69
CA LYS A 36 0.10 -18.31 -24.48
C LYS A 36 -1.24 -17.72 -24.04
N THR A 37 -1.25 -16.50 -23.50
CA THR A 37 -2.42 -15.86 -22.88
C THR A 37 -3.47 -15.41 -23.88
N LYS A 38 -3.11 -15.07 -25.12
CA LYS A 38 -4.06 -14.49 -26.11
C LYS A 38 -5.27 -15.39 -26.43
N ARG A 39 -5.16 -16.70 -26.23
CA ARG A 39 -6.25 -17.68 -26.46
C ARG A 39 -7.10 -17.97 -25.21
N ASN A 40 -6.52 -17.82 -24.01
CA ASN A 40 -7.13 -18.22 -22.72
C ASN A 40 -7.15 -17.09 -21.69
N ALA A 41 -7.09 -15.82 -22.14
CA ALA A 41 -6.95 -14.65 -21.27
C ALA A 41 -8.05 -14.58 -20.20
N PHE A 42 -9.28 -14.93 -20.58
CA PHE A 42 -10.41 -14.97 -19.65
C PHE A 42 -10.20 -15.99 -18.52
N SER A 43 -9.82 -17.23 -18.85
CA SER A 43 -9.57 -18.28 -17.84
C SER A 43 -8.42 -17.93 -16.91
N ILE A 44 -7.36 -17.30 -17.43
CA ILE A 44 -6.22 -16.85 -16.63
C ILE A 44 -6.64 -15.74 -15.67
N LEU A 45 -7.36 -14.72 -16.16
CA LEU A 45 -7.90 -13.64 -15.33
C LEU A 45 -8.80 -14.20 -14.22
N LEU A 46 -9.63 -15.18 -14.56
CA LEU A 46 -10.59 -15.76 -13.64
C LEU A 46 -9.88 -16.58 -12.55
N ILE A 47 -8.84 -17.36 -12.88
CA ILE A 47 -7.98 -18.03 -11.88
C ILE A 47 -7.27 -17.01 -10.99
N LEU A 48 -6.75 -15.92 -11.56
CA LEU A 48 -6.15 -14.85 -10.76
C LEU A 48 -7.17 -14.23 -9.80
N ALA A 49 -8.41 -14.00 -10.24
CA ALA A 49 -9.46 -13.48 -9.38
C ALA A 49 -9.77 -14.41 -8.20
N VAL A 50 -9.82 -15.73 -8.43
CA VAL A 50 -10.05 -16.76 -7.39
C VAL A 50 -9.01 -16.67 -6.27
N VAL A 51 -7.74 -16.46 -6.62
CA VAL A 51 -6.65 -16.44 -5.64
C VAL A 51 -6.49 -15.05 -5.01
N PHE A 52 -6.42 -14.02 -5.84
CA PHE A 52 -6.03 -12.68 -5.37
C PHE A 52 -7.17 -11.93 -4.70
N PHE A 53 -8.42 -12.08 -5.12
CA PHE A 53 -9.49 -11.23 -4.58
C PHE A 53 -9.88 -11.60 -3.14
N PRO A 54 -10.08 -12.88 -2.77
CA PRO A 54 -10.32 -13.25 -1.38
C PRO A 54 -9.14 -12.87 -0.47
N PHE A 55 -7.91 -13.11 -0.94
CA PHE A 55 -6.70 -12.72 -0.22
C PHE A 55 -6.62 -11.20 0.01
N LEU A 56 -6.79 -10.40 -1.04
CA LEU A 56 -6.73 -8.93 -0.94
C LEU A 56 -7.86 -8.39 -0.08
N GLY A 57 -9.07 -8.95 -0.19
CA GLY A 57 -10.20 -8.59 0.65
C GLY A 57 -9.91 -8.86 2.13
N GLY A 58 -9.54 -10.10 2.48
CA GLY A 58 -9.16 -10.46 3.84
C GLY A 58 -8.03 -9.59 4.39
N ARG A 59 -6.99 -9.36 3.60
CA ARG A 59 -5.86 -8.51 4.01
C ARG A 59 -6.27 -7.07 4.26
N ASN A 60 -7.04 -6.48 3.37
CA ASN A 60 -7.42 -5.07 3.47
C ASN A 60 -8.34 -4.80 4.67
N LEU A 61 -9.17 -5.77 5.08
CA LEU A 61 -10.02 -5.63 6.27
C LEU A 61 -9.25 -5.27 7.55
N VAL A 62 -8.06 -5.85 7.73
CA VAL A 62 -7.34 -5.79 9.02
C VAL A 62 -5.97 -5.11 8.96
N ARG A 63 -5.46 -4.80 7.76
CA ARG A 63 -4.14 -4.15 7.57
C ARG A 63 -4.00 -2.78 8.26
N GLY A 64 -5.11 -2.16 8.66
CA GLY A 64 -5.17 -0.84 9.30
C GLY A 64 -4.91 0.29 8.30
N HIS A 65 -5.77 1.30 8.25
CA HIS A 65 -5.70 2.40 7.29
C HIS A 65 -5.68 3.75 8.01
N ASP A 66 -4.77 4.62 7.58
CA ASP A 66 -4.75 6.01 8.02
C ASP A 66 -5.65 6.84 7.09
N ARG A 67 -6.96 6.76 7.32
CA ARG A 67 -7.99 7.44 6.53
C ARG A 67 -9.10 7.92 7.47
N GLY A 68 -9.90 8.88 7.01
CA GLY A 68 -11.10 9.30 7.74
C GLY A 68 -12.08 8.15 7.95
N PHE A 69 -12.99 8.30 8.92
CA PHE A 69 -13.97 7.28 9.29
C PHE A 69 -14.77 6.76 8.08
N TRP A 70 -15.41 7.66 7.33
CA TRP A 70 -16.23 7.30 6.17
C TRP A 70 -15.44 6.58 5.07
N THR A 71 -14.25 7.08 4.74
CA THR A 71 -13.37 6.42 3.75
C THR A 71 -12.93 5.05 4.22
N THR A 72 -12.74 4.87 5.53
CA THR A 72 -12.40 3.57 6.10
C THR A 72 -13.57 2.60 5.94
N VAL A 73 -14.80 3.00 6.29
CA VAL A 73 -15.98 2.16 6.15
C VAL A 73 -16.23 1.79 4.68
N PHE A 74 -16.34 2.75 3.78
CA PHE A 74 -16.68 2.47 2.38
C PHE A 74 -15.56 1.72 1.63
N ILE A 75 -14.31 2.15 1.74
CA ILE A 75 -13.24 1.53 0.95
C ILE A 75 -12.74 0.24 1.62
N THR A 76 -12.62 0.23 2.94
CA THR A 76 -12.01 -0.90 3.64
C THR A 76 -13.02 -2.00 3.92
N LEU A 77 -14.22 -1.68 4.41
CA LEU A 77 -15.21 -2.71 4.70
C LEU A 77 -15.93 -3.12 3.41
N LEU A 78 -16.67 -2.20 2.78
CA LEU A 78 -17.48 -2.53 1.61
C LEU A 78 -16.63 -2.98 0.42
N GLY A 79 -15.54 -2.27 0.14
CA GLY A 79 -14.62 -2.65 -0.94
C GLY A 79 -13.97 -4.02 -0.73
N SER A 80 -13.59 -4.38 0.51
CA SER A 80 -12.99 -5.69 0.78
C SER A 80 -14.01 -6.82 0.75
N VAL A 81 -15.21 -6.59 1.28
CA VAL A 81 -16.33 -7.55 1.19
C VAL A 81 -16.69 -7.81 -0.26
N LEU A 82 -16.78 -6.76 -1.08
CA LEU A 82 -17.03 -6.89 -2.51
C LEU A 82 -15.95 -7.76 -3.19
N LEU A 83 -14.67 -7.53 -2.90
CA LEU A 83 -13.58 -8.36 -3.43
C LEU A 83 -13.74 -9.83 -3.02
N ILE A 84 -14.10 -10.13 -1.77
CA ILE A 84 -14.34 -11.50 -1.31
C ILE A 84 -15.50 -12.13 -2.07
N VAL A 85 -16.61 -11.39 -2.26
CA VAL A 85 -17.78 -11.86 -3.02
C VAL A 85 -17.43 -12.14 -4.48
N VAL A 86 -16.71 -11.23 -5.15
CA VAL A 86 -16.27 -11.46 -6.54
C VAL A 86 -15.32 -12.65 -6.63
N GLY A 87 -14.40 -12.80 -5.67
CA GLY A 87 -13.51 -13.97 -5.60
C GLY A 87 -14.27 -15.28 -5.41
N PHE A 88 -15.31 -15.28 -4.56
CA PHE A 88 -16.20 -16.42 -4.38
C PHE A 88 -16.96 -16.78 -5.66
N CYS A 89 -17.60 -15.81 -6.31
CA CYS A 89 -18.30 -16.03 -7.58
C CYS A 89 -17.35 -16.59 -8.64
N ALA A 90 -16.13 -16.07 -8.74
CA ALA A 90 -15.12 -16.60 -9.64
C ALA A 90 -14.75 -18.05 -9.29
N ALA A 91 -14.57 -18.38 -8.01
CA ALA A 91 -14.18 -19.72 -7.56
C ALA A 91 -15.26 -20.76 -7.87
N THR A 92 -16.52 -20.41 -7.58
CA THR A 92 -17.67 -21.24 -7.92
C THR A 92 -17.80 -21.42 -9.44
N ALA A 93 -17.59 -20.36 -10.24
CA ALA A 93 -17.63 -20.47 -11.70
C ALA A 93 -16.54 -21.40 -12.26
N VAL A 94 -15.30 -21.33 -11.74
CA VAL A 94 -14.22 -22.27 -12.13
C VAL A 94 -14.62 -23.70 -11.83
N LEU A 95 -15.01 -23.96 -10.58
CA LEU A 95 -15.32 -25.32 -10.13
C LEU A 95 -16.54 -25.89 -10.84
N PHE A 96 -17.54 -25.07 -11.09
CA PHE A 96 -18.71 -25.46 -11.88
C PHE A 96 -18.29 -25.82 -13.30
N HIS A 97 -17.45 -25.02 -13.94
CA HIS A 97 -16.95 -25.30 -15.28
C HIS A 97 -16.14 -26.62 -15.34
N ILE A 98 -15.29 -26.87 -14.35
CA ILE A 98 -14.52 -28.12 -14.25
C ILE A 98 -15.44 -29.32 -14.03
N ALA A 99 -16.45 -29.19 -13.17
CA ALA A 99 -17.41 -30.25 -12.88
C ALA A 99 -18.32 -30.54 -14.09
N ALA A 100 -18.80 -29.50 -14.77
CA ALA A 100 -19.64 -29.62 -15.96
C ALA A 100 -18.90 -30.24 -17.17
N MET A 101 -17.57 -30.15 -17.22
CA MET A 101 -16.74 -30.85 -18.22
C MET A 101 -16.60 -32.36 -17.94
N GLY A 102 -17.35 -32.92 -16.99
CA GLY A 102 -17.36 -34.36 -16.70
C GLY A 102 -16.09 -34.86 -15.98
N LYS A 103 -15.26 -33.96 -15.47
CA LYS A 103 -14.05 -34.34 -14.71
C LYS A 103 -14.35 -34.71 -13.25
N LEU A 104 -15.54 -34.37 -12.76
CA LEU A 104 -16.03 -34.74 -11.44
C LEU A 104 -17.36 -35.47 -11.63
N ASN A 105 -17.40 -36.77 -11.31
CA ASN A 105 -18.61 -37.58 -11.31
C ASN A 105 -19.54 -37.12 -10.18
N SER A 106 -20.31 -36.07 -10.45
CA SER A 106 -21.33 -35.56 -9.54
C SER A 106 -22.65 -35.48 -10.28
N GLU A 107 -23.67 -36.13 -9.74
CA GLU A 107 -25.05 -36.05 -10.25
C GLU A 107 -25.56 -34.59 -10.24
N ASN A 108 -25.00 -33.73 -9.37
CA ASN A 108 -25.33 -32.31 -9.27
C ASN A 108 -24.05 -31.46 -9.10
N PRO A 109 -23.48 -30.88 -10.18
CA PRO A 109 -22.20 -30.17 -10.12
C PRO A 109 -22.28 -28.82 -9.37
N LEU A 110 -23.47 -28.22 -9.25
CA LEU A 110 -23.64 -26.88 -8.67
C LEU A 110 -23.37 -26.83 -7.15
N PRO A 111 -23.98 -27.68 -6.29
CA PRO A 111 -23.68 -27.70 -4.86
C PRO A 111 -22.20 -27.92 -4.55
N LEU A 112 -21.56 -28.83 -5.29
CA LEU A 112 -20.13 -29.12 -5.14
C LEU A 112 -19.28 -27.88 -5.46
N ALA A 113 -19.60 -27.18 -6.55
CA ALA A 113 -18.90 -25.96 -6.95
C ALA A 113 -19.08 -24.81 -5.94
N VAL A 114 -20.27 -24.69 -5.34
CA VAL A 114 -20.57 -23.69 -4.31
C VAL A 114 -19.76 -23.97 -3.04
N ILE A 115 -19.79 -25.22 -2.54
CA ILE A 115 -19.05 -25.61 -1.33
C ILE A 115 -17.54 -25.47 -1.55
N GLY A 116 -17.01 -25.98 -2.66
CA GLY A 116 -15.59 -25.84 -2.98
C GLY A 116 -15.18 -24.38 -3.15
N GLY A 117 -16.01 -23.56 -3.79
CA GLY A 117 -15.77 -22.12 -3.96
C GLY A 117 -15.73 -21.40 -2.61
N LEU A 118 -16.63 -21.77 -1.69
CA LEU A 118 -16.66 -21.25 -0.33
C LEU A 118 -15.38 -21.60 0.43
N ILE A 119 -14.95 -22.86 0.39
CA ILE A 119 -13.71 -23.32 1.06
C ILE A 119 -12.49 -22.55 0.55
N ILE A 120 -12.32 -22.46 -0.78
CA ILE A 120 -11.19 -21.74 -1.39
C ILE A 120 -11.20 -20.26 -0.96
N THR A 121 -12.38 -19.64 -0.98
CA THR A 121 -12.54 -18.23 -0.59
C THR A 121 -12.23 -18.02 0.89
N LEU A 122 -12.71 -18.91 1.78
CA LEU A 122 -12.45 -18.84 3.22
C LEU A 122 -10.96 -18.97 3.51
N VAL A 123 -10.29 -19.95 2.89
CA VAL A 123 -8.84 -20.15 3.05
C VAL A 123 -8.07 -18.93 2.56
N GLY A 124 -8.37 -18.42 1.36
CA GLY A 124 -7.71 -17.24 0.81
C GLY A 124 -7.92 -16.00 1.68
N THR A 125 -9.15 -15.80 2.16
CA THR A 125 -9.49 -14.70 3.07
C THR A 125 -8.76 -14.82 4.41
N ALA A 126 -8.70 -16.02 5.00
CA ALA A 126 -8.00 -16.28 6.26
C ALA A 126 -6.50 -15.98 6.16
N ILE A 127 -5.84 -16.42 5.08
CA ILE A 127 -4.43 -16.09 4.81
C ILE A 127 -4.27 -14.56 4.68
N GLY A 128 -5.17 -13.91 3.93
CA GLY A 128 -5.20 -12.47 3.79
C GLY A 128 -5.27 -11.76 5.14
N LEU A 129 -6.20 -12.18 6.00
CA LEU A 129 -6.40 -11.64 7.35
C LEU A 129 -5.13 -11.76 8.20
N ILE A 130 -4.51 -12.95 8.24
CA ILE A 130 -3.27 -13.19 8.99
C ILE A 130 -2.17 -12.23 8.52
N VAL A 131 -1.94 -12.15 7.21
CA VAL A 131 -0.94 -11.25 6.62
C VAL A 131 -1.25 -9.78 6.96
N GLY A 132 -2.53 -9.40 6.90
CA GLY A 132 -2.97 -8.04 7.25
C GLY A 132 -2.69 -7.71 8.73
N LEU A 133 -2.98 -8.63 9.64
CA LEU A 133 -2.73 -8.47 11.08
C LEU A 133 -1.23 -8.34 11.38
N CYS A 134 -0.38 -9.16 10.75
CA CYS A 134 1.07 -9.05 10.88
C CYS A 134 1.63 -7.72 10.35
N GLN A 135 1.00 -7.14 9.31
CA GLN A 135 1.40 -5.86 8.74
C GLN A 135 0.91 -4.64 9.54
N ARG A 136 -0.22 -4.79 10.26
CA ARG A 136 -0.87 -3.71 11.01
C ARG A 136 0.07 -2.97 11.97
N PRO A 137 0.85 -3.61 12.87
CA PRO A 137 1.68 -2.88 13.83
C PRO A 137 2.77 -2.03 13.14
N LYS A 138 3.40 -2.57 12.09
CA LYS A 138 4.41 -1.83 11.31
C LYS A 138 3.82 -0.59 10.67
N ARG A 139 2.62 -0.69 10.08
CA ARG A 139 1.93 0.46 9.48
C ARG A 139 1.48 1.49 10.51
N LEU A 140 0.92 1.05 11.63
CA LEU A 140 0.47 1.97 12.68
C LEU A 140 1.64 2.78 13.25
N ARG A 141 2.82 2.16 13.41
CA ARG A 141 4.05 2.89 13.79
C ARG A 141 4.45 3.93 12.74
N ALA A 142 4.43 3.57 11.46
CA ALA A 142 4.73 4.51 10.38
C ALA A 142 3.72 5.69 10.34
N PHE A 143 2.43 5.43 10.58
CA PHE A 143 1.42 6.49 10.66
C PHE A 143 1.63 7.39 11.88
N ALA A 144 1.96 6.82 13.03
CA ALA A 144 2.28 7.59 14.22
C ALA A 144 3.50 8.49 14.00
N ALA A 145 4.56 7.98 13.36
CA ALA A 145 5.73 8.77 12.99
C ALA A 145 5.39 9.89 11.99
N CYS A 146 4.58 9.59 10.96
CA CYS A 146 4.13 10.58 9.99
C CYS A 146 3.36 11.72 10.65
N ARG A 147 2.39 11.41 11.52
CA ARG A 147 1.61 12.43 12.25
C ARG A 147 2.49 13.25 13.20
N ALA A 148 3.45 12.61 13.87
CA ALA A 148 4.40 13.32 14.72
C ALA A 148 5.28 14.29 13.92
N ASN A 149 5.71 13.88 12.71
CA ASN A 149 6.53 14.71 11.82
C ASN A 149 5.73 15.87 11.23
N GLU A 150 4.50 15.63 10.79
CA GLU A 150 3.60 16.70 10.33
C GLU A 150 3.34 17.73 11.45
N LYS A 151 3.11 17.26 12.66
CA LYS A 151 2.99 18.11 13.85
C LYS A 151 4.27 18.91 14.10
N PHE A 152 5.44 18.26 14.10
CA PHE A 152 6.74 18.93 14.28
C PHE A 152 6.94 20.05 13.24
N LEU A 153 6.71 19.76 11.95
CA LEU A 153 6.89 20.72 10.87
C LEU A 153 5.95 21.92 11.02
N SER A 154 4.67 21.66 11.30
CA SER A 154 3.67 22.72 11.51
C SER A 154 3.97 23.59 12.73
N GLU A 155 4.35 22.99 13.87
CA GLU A 155 4.70 23.72 15.10
C GLU A 155 5.98 24.54 14.95
N ASN A 156 6.94 24.07 14.15
CA ASN A 156 8.17 24.79 13.84
C ASN A 156 8.03 25.71 12.61
N GLY A 157 6.83 25.96 12.10
CA GLY A 157 6.59 26.95 11.04
C GLY A 157 7.15 26.60 9.67
N PHE A 158 7.45 25.32 9.39
CA PHE A 158 7.89 24.88 8.07
C PHE A 158 6.75 24.98 7.05
N ARG A 159 7.08 25.40 5.83
CA ARG A 159 6.13 25.45 4.71
C ARG A 159 6.63 24.60 3.54
N GLU A 160 5.88 23.58 3.17
CA GLU A 160 6.17 22.78 1.98
C GLU A 160 5.73 23.52 0.70
N THR A 161 6.58 23.50 -0.32
CA THR A 161 6.29 24.14 -1.62
C THR A 161 5.98 23.15 -2.72
N GLY A 162 6.32 21.86 -2.53
CA GLY A 162 6.12 20.81 -3.53
C GLY A 162 6.99 20.95 -4.79
N GLY A 163 7.92 21.91 -4.82
CA GLY A 163 8.86 22.11 -5.91
C GLY A 163 10.06 21.15 -5.84
N THR A 164 10.80 21.05 -6.94
CA THR A 164 12.01 20.23 -7.05
C THR A 164 13.28 20.97 -6.59
N ASP A 165 13.32 22.29 -6.76
CA ASP A 165 14.48 23.12 -6.41
C ASP A 165 14.38 23.74 -5.02
N ILE A 166 13.20 24.23 -4.66
CA ILE A 166 12.85 24.61 -3.28
C ILE A 166 11.83 23.59 -2.84
N THR A 167 12.12 22.88 -1.76
CA THR A 167 11.21 21.87 -1.21
C THR A 167 10.47 22.44 -0.01
N HIS A 168 11.16 23.22 0.83
CA HIS A 168 10.61 23.77 2.07
C HIS A 168 11.07 25.21 2.29
N TYR A 169 10.29 25.96 3.07
CA TYR A 169 10.76 27.13 3.80
C TYR A 169 10.86 26.79 5.27
N ASP A 170 11.94 27.24 5.89
CA ASP A 170 12.15 27.13 7.34
C ASP A 170 11.39 28.25 8.10
N PRO A 171 11.31 28.20 9.45
CA PRO A 171 10.64 29.25 10.22
C PRO A 171 11.19 30.67 10.02
N SER A 172 12.45 30.81 9.57
CA SER A 172 13.04 32.12 9.25
C SER A 172 12.70 32.62 7.84
N GLY A 173 11.95 31.82 7.06
CA GLY A 173 11.64 32.09 5.66
C GLY A 173 12.77 31.73 4.69
N GLN A 174 13.83 31.06 5.14
CA GLN A 174 14.90 30.60 4.26
C GLN A 174 14.40 29.44 3.40
N ALA A 175 14.64 29.54 2.09
CA ALA A 175 14.40 28.46 1.15
C ALA A 175 15.40 27.31 1.38
N LEU A 176 14.86 26.11 1.56
CA LEU A 176 15.58 24.86 1.75
C LEU A 176 15.30 23.89 0.60
N ARG A 177 16.35 23.20 0.17
CA ARG A 177 16.30 22.07 -0.76
C ARG A 177 16.66 20.79 -0.04
N PHE A 178 15.78 19.80 -0.10
CA PHE A 178 16.08 18.47 0.43
C PHE A 178 17.17 17.81 -0.43
N ILE A 179 18.21 17.27 0.21
CA ILE A 179 19.28 16.55 -0.48
C ILE A 179 19.14 15.05 -0.23
N GLU A 180 19.18 14.66 1.05
CA GLU A 180 19.36 13.26 1.43
C GLU A 180 18.70 12.96 2.79
N ALA A 181 18.29 11.71 2.95
CA ALA A 181 17.77 11.17 4.20
C ALA A 181 18.73 10.10 4.73
N HIS A 182 19.25 10.33 5.94
CA HIS A 182 19.99 9.34 6.71
C HIS A 182 19.09 8.76 7.81
N PRO A 183 19.43 7.59 8.40
CA PRO A 183 18.65 7.01 9.49
C PRO A 183 18.43 7.94 10.69
N GLU A 184 19.40 8.83 10.96
CA GLU A 184 19.40 9.71 12.14
C GLU A 184 19.12 11.18 11.81
N ARG A 185 19.08 11.57 10.52
CA ARG A 185 18.87 12.97 10.14
C ARG A 185 18.42 13.14 8.70
N LEU A 186 17.67 14.20 8.45
CA LEU A 186 17.39 14.73 7.13
C LEU A 186 18.30 15.92 6.85
N VAL A 187 18.87 15.96 5.64
CA VAL A 187 19.83 17.00 5.25
C VAL A 187 19.21 17.89 4.19
N PHE A 188 19.27 19.19 4.46
CA PHE A 188 18.81 20.24 3.57
C PHE A 188 19.97 21.17 3.22
N MET A 189 19.95 21.71 2.00
CA MET A 189 20.81 22.80 1.59
C MET A 189 20.02 24.10 1.60
N ALA A 190 20.64 25.15 2.12
CA ALA A 190 20.08 26.50 2.07
C ALA A 190 20.24 27.08 0.65
N VAL A 191 19.14 27.31 -0.05
CA VAL A 191 19.16 27.85 -1.42
C VAL A 191 19.68 29.29 -1.38
N GLY A 192 20.66 29.60 -2.24
CA GLY A 192 21.32 30.91 -2.28
C GLY A 192 22.46 31.08 -1.27
N ARG A 193 22.74 30.10 -0.40
CA ARG A 193 23.87 30.13 0.53
C ARG A 193 24.84 28.99 0.26
N ARG A 194 26.01 29.30 -0.31
CA ARG A 194 26.99 28.28 -0.70
C ARG A 194 27.57 27.56 0.54
N GLY A 195 27.55 26.23 0.50
CA GLY A 195 28.15 25.37 1.53
C GLY A 195 27.36 25.28 2.85
N LYS A 196 26.23 25.98 2.97
CA LYS A 196 25.42 26.02 4.18
C LYS A 196 24.33 24.95 4.15
N ARG A 197 24.20 24.21 5.26
CA ARG A 197 23.26 23.09 5.38
C ARG A 197 22.42 23.22 6.63
N ALA A 198 21.23 22.65 6.59
CA ALA A 198 20.37 22.52 7.75
C ALA A 198 19.98 21.06 7.95
N TYR A 199 19.80 20.67 9.20
CA TYR A 199 19.55 19.29 9.58
C TYR A 199 18.27 19.20 10.43
N ILE A 200 17.51 18.14 10.19
CA ILE A 200 16.45 17.71 11.11
C ILE A 200 16.86 16.36 11.67
N GLU A 201 17.08 16.28 12.97
CA GLU A 201 17.45 15.05 13.67
C GLU A 201 16.23 14.12 13.79
N LEU A 202 16.46 12.82 13.57
CA LEU A 202 15.46 11.76 13.63
C LEU A 202 15.73 10.83 14.80
N ASP A 203 14.68 10.37 15.47
CA ASP A 203 14.76 9.27 16.43
C ASP A 203 14.86 7.90 15.73
N GLN A 204 15.08 6.84 16.50
CA GLN A 204 15.15 5.45 16.00
C GLN A 204 13.85 4.96 15.31
N SER A 205 12.74 5.67 15.51
CA SER A 205 11.44 5.38 14.90
C SER A 205 11.12 6.30 13.70
N GLY A 206 12.06 7.14 13.29
CA GLY A 206 11.92 8.07 12.17
C GLY A 206 11.13 9.35 12.49
N ARG A 207 10.99 9.71 13.78
CA ARG A 207 10.34 10.96 14.21
C ARG A 207 11.33 12.11 14.22
N MET A 208 10.90 13.26 13.73
CA MET A 208 11.65 14.51 13.78
C MET A 208 11.67 15.03 15.22
N MET A 209 12.88 15.23 15.75
CA MET A 209 13.09 15.66 17.14
C MET A 209 13.53 17.11 17.23
N ARG A 210 14.44 17.53 16.35
CA ARG A 210 15.08 18.85 16.45
C ARG A 210 15.51 19.37 15.08
N TYR A 211 15.38 20.68 14.89
CA TYR A 211 15.95 21.41 13.76
C TYR A 211 17.24 22.12 14.19
N SER A 212 18.33 21.92 13.44
CA SER A 212 19.64 22.50 13.76
C SER A 212 19.78 23.97 13.36
N GLY A 213 18.87 24.48 12.53
CA GLY A 213 19.09 25.71 11.78
C GLY A 213 20.15 25.54 10.70
N ILE A 214 20.43 26.64 9.99
CA ILE A 214 21.45 26.71 8.94
C ILE A 214 22.82 26.87 9.60
N GLN A 215 23.74 25.96 9.29
CA GLN A 215 25.13 25.97 9.76
C GLN A 215 26.10 26.08 8.58
#